data_AF-A0A1Y6CEC3-F1
#
_entry.id   AF-A0A1Y6CEC3-F1
#
_cell.length_a   1.000
_cell.length_b   1.000
_cell.length_c   1.000
_cell.angle_alpha   90.00
_cell.angle_beta   90.00
_cell.angle_gamma   90.00
#
_symmetry.space_group_name_H-M   'P 1'
#
loop_
_entity.id
_entity.type
_entity.pdbx_description
1 polymer ?
#
loop_
_entity_poly.entity_id
_entity_poly.type
_entity_poly.pdbx_seq_one_letter_code
_entity_poly.pdbx_strand_id
1 'polypeptide(L)'
;MLGSFLLTLALQGEVVSFQCRAAREYITTYRYLKDHKEFSLNDEQVERIAFEVTKGCNGAAYRFTEAVNTLVKAQLDTASAIRTGRDLAQRNDGAAETFLTVFKASYASDVLDLPLIDALAKAKQLSLNLNSIPPWLEEDFRDLAFTCVEVLQLPRPKCANFVTKLVYAAARLQNDQGDHLDKGVAKAFHEGLDFLTQKDAGPKLARFDALGILEEILLVSPYALAEFVDLYRFAVDKKDRPLPRGDAVEFAKGISKLVVQRSKVRNAKPGSEPVEEPQLPEASEARQ
;
A
#
# COMPACT_ATOMS: atom_id res chain seq x y z
N MET A 1 31.12 -50.99 -23.47
CA MET A 1 31.59 -49.60 -23.60
C MET A 1 30.61 -48.71 -22.85
N LEU A 2 30.91 -48.42 -21.59
CA LEU A 2 30.12 -47.56 -20.70
C LEU A 2 30.86 -46.23 -20.57
N GLY A 3 30.37 -45.20 -21.27
CA GLY A 3 30.92 -43.85 -21.23
C GLY A 3 30.22 -43.04 -20.14
N SER A 4 30.90 -42.88 -19.01
CA SER A 4 30.47 -42.04 -17.89
C SER A 4 30.80 -40.57 -18.20
N PHE A 5 29.78 -39.76 -18.50
CA PHE A 5 29.92 -38.30 -18.59
C PHE A 5 29.42 -37.68 -17.28
N LEU A 6 30.34 -37.43 -16.36
CA LEU A 6 30.13 -36.60 -15.18
C LEU A 6 30.22 -35.14 -15.60
N LEU A 7 29.06 -34.50 -15.78
CA LEU A 7 28.95 -33.07 -16.05
C LEU A 7 28.90 -32.32 -14.70
N THR A 8 30.04 -31.87 -14.21
CA THR A 8 30.13 -31.04 -12.99
C THR A 8 29.84 -29.58 -13.38
N LEU A 9 28.57 -29.15 -13.27
CA LEU A 9 28.22 -27.73 -13.32
C LEU A 9 28.71 -27.05 -12.03
N ALA A 10 29.84 -26.35 -12.10
CA ALA A 10 30.25 -25.41 -11.06
C ALA A 10 29.44 -24.11 -11.22
N LEU A 11 28.37 -23.97 -10.42
CA LEU A 11 27.71 -22.68 -10.19
C LEU A 11 28.69 -21.79 -9.40
N GLN A 12 29.51 -21.02 -10.11
CA GLN A 12 30.23 -19.89 -9.53
C GLN A 12 29.20 -18.77 -9.27
N GLY A 13 28.63 -18.75 -8.07
CA GLY A 13 27.86 -17.61 -7.61
C GLY A 13 28.79 -16.41 -7.45
N GLU A 14 28.64 -15.39 -8.29
CA GLU A 14 29.32 -14.11 -8.12
C GLU A 14 28.88 -13.50 -6.79
N VAL A 15 29.81 -13.39 -5.84
CA VAL A 15 29.59 -12.69 -4.58
C VAL A 15 29.52 -11.21 -4.90
N VAL A 16 28.31 -10.68 -5.09
CA VAL A 16 28.07 -9.25 -5.26
C VAL A 16 28.48 -8.56 -3.95
N SER A 17 29.70 -8.02 -3.93
CA SER A 17 30.22 -7.24 -2.81
C SER A 17 29.44 -5.94 -2.70
N PHE A 18 28.49 -5.87 -1.75
CA PHE A 18 27.76 -4.64 -1.46
C PHE A 18 28.68 -3.69 -0.66
N GLN A 19 29.52 -2.94 -1.37
CA GLN A 19 30.41 -1.98 -0.73
C GLN A 19 29.62 -0.74 -0.30
N CYS A 20 29.36 -0.67 1.00
CA CYS A 20 28.77 0.48 1.63
C CYS A 20 29.72 1.68 1.60
N ARG A 21 29.34 2.81 1.00
CA ARG A 21 30.16 4.04 1.03
C ARG A 21 29.92 4.88 2.29
N ALA A 22 30.00 4.25 3.47
CA ALA A 22 29.64 4.83 4.76
C ALA A 22 30.30 6.20 5.05
N ALA A 23 31.58 6.36 4.71
CA ALA A 23 32.30 7.63 4.89
C ALA A 23 31.71 8.77 4.04
N ARG A 24 31.28 8.48 2.81
CA ARG A 24 30.63 9.46 1.94
C ARG A 24 29.29 9.92 2.54
N GLU A 25 28.48 8.98 3.01
CA GLU A 25 27.18 9.26 3.63
C GLU A 25 27.35 10.13 4.89
N TYR A 26 28.37 9.82 5.70
CA TYR A 26 28.68 10.57 6.92
C TYR A 26 29.08 12.01 6.59
N ILE A 27 30.10 12.19 5.73
CA ILE A 27 30.63 13.50 5.36
C ILE A 27 29.55 14.37 4.72
N THR A 28 28.70 13.78 3.86
CA THR A 28 27.60 14.50 3.20
C THR A 28 26.58 14.99 4.22
N THR A 29 26.14 14.11 5.12
CA THR A 29 25.17 14.46 6.17
C THR A 29 25.73 15.48 7.16
N TYR A 30 26.98 15.29 7.59
CA TYR A 30 27.68 16.20 8.50
C TYR A 30 27.76 17.62 7.92
N ARG A 31 28.22 17.75 6.66
CA ARG A 31 28.33 19.05 5.98
C ARG A 31 26.96 19.71 5.83
N TYR A 32 25.96 18.95 5.36
CA TYR A 32 24.59 19.45 5.27
C TYR A 32 24.10 20.03 6.61
N LEU A 33 24.24 19.30 7.71
CA LEU A 33 23.80 19.78 9.03
C LEU A 33 24.62 20.98 9.53
N LYS A 34 25.92 21.05 9.24
CA LYS A 34 26.76 22.21 9.59
C LYS A 34 26.40 23.45 8.79
N ASP A 35 25.98 23.31 7.55
CA ASP A 35 25.67 24.43 6.66
C ASP A 35 24.31 25.07 6.98
N HIS A 36 23.38 24.31 7.59
CA HIS A 36 22.04 24.78 7.97
C HIS A 36 22.01 25.25 9.44
N LYS A 37 22.53 26.45 9.71
CA LYS A 37 22.63 27.03 11.06
C LYS A 37 21.29 27.23 11.75
N GLU A 38 20.23 27.42 10.97
CA GLU A 38 18.85 27.54 11.44
C GLU A 38 18.40 26.31 12.24
N PHE A 39 19.02 25.15 12.03
CA PHE A 39 18.71 23.94 12.80
C PHE A 39 19.15 24.02 14.26
N SER A 40 19.98 24.99 14.62
CA SER A 40 20.43 25.25 16.01
C SER A 40 21.03 24.01 16.69
N LEU A 41 21.74 23.17 15.91
CA LEU A 41 22.42 21.98 16.40
C LEU A 41 23.85 22.31 16.86
N ASN A 42 24.29 21.71 17.95
CA ASN A 42 25.69 21.72 18.36
C ASN A 42 26.50 20.62 17.64
N ASP A 43 27.83 20.67 17.76
CA ASP A 43 28.72 19.75 17.04
C ASP A 43 28.48 18.28 17.39
N GLU A 44 28.26 17.97 18.68
CA GLU A 44 27.96 16.61 19.14
C GLU A 44 26.67 16.06 18.50
N GLN A 45 25.62 16.89 18.42
CA GLN A 45 24.36 16.51 17.78
C GLN A 45 24.55 16.26 16.28
N VAL A 46 25.31 17.12 15.60
CA VAL A 46 25.62 16.97 14.16
C VAL A 46 26.37 15.67 13.91
N GLU A 47 27.42 15.39 14.68
CA GLU A 47 28.20 14.15 14.57
C GLU A 47 27.34 12.91 14.81
N ARG A 48 26.50 12.94 15.85
CA ARG A 48 25.59 11.83 16.18
C ARG A 48 24.58 11.57 15.08
N ILE A 49 23.91 12.60 14.56
CA ILE A 49 22.91 12.45 13.49
C ILE A 49 23.60 11.93 12.21
N ALA A 50 24.74 12.49 11.84
CA ALA A 50 25.50 12.04 10.67
C ALA A 50 25.92 10.57 10.80
N PHE A 51 26.36 10.13 11.98
CA PHE A 51 26.69 8.73 12.26
C PHE A 51 25.47 7.82 12.15
N GLU A 52 24.32 8.24 12.66
CA GLU A 52 23.07 7.48 12.56
C GLU A 52 22.61 7.34 11.11
N VAL A 53 22.62 8.42 10.33
CA VAL A 53 22.25 8.40 8.90
C VAL A 53 23.13 7.43 8.11
N THR A 54 24.44 7.42 8.36
CA THR A 54 25.38 6.48 7.72
C THR A 54 25.02 5.01 7.86
N LYS A 55 24.29 4.62 8.93
CA LYS A 55 23.85 3.22 9.12
C LYS A 55 22.88 2.74 8.03
N GLY A 56 22.19 3.67 7.36
CA GLY A 56 21.33 3.39 6.22
C GLY A 56 22.08 3.07 4.92
N CYS A 57 23.41 3.17 4.93
CA CYS A 57 24.29 2.84 3.83
C CYS A 57 24.03 3.64 2.54
N ASN A 58 24.19 3.05 1.36
CA ASN A 58 24.20 3.74 0.08
C ASN A 58 22.91 4.57 -0.12
N GLY A 59 23.08 5.87 -0.38
CA GLY A 59 21.98 6.82 -0.61
C GLY A 59 21.33 7.37 0.66
N ALA A 60 21.77 6.97 1.86
CA ALA A 60 21.15 7.39 3.11
C ALA A 60 21.18 8.91 3.33
N ALA A 61 22.29 9.57 3.01
CA ALA A 61 22.41 11.02 3.11
C ALA A 61 21.44 11.72 2.16
N TYR A 62 21.25 11.20 0.94
CA TYR A 62 20.29 11.74 -0.01
C TYR A 62 18.85 11.63 0.52
N ARG A 63 18.43 10.43 0.94
CA ARG A 63 17.10 10.20 1.54
C ARG A 63 16.86 11.09 2.75
N PHE A 64 17.88 11.25 3.62
CA PHE A 64 17.84 12.14 4.77
C PHE A 64 17.62 13.60 4.35
N THR A 65 18.49 14.14 3.50
CA THR A 65 18.50 15.55 3.12
C THR A 65 17.24 15.95 2.36
N GLU A 66 16.78 15.14 1.41
CA GLU A 66 15.55 15.40 0.66
C GLU A 66 14.31 15.44 1.55
N ALA A 67 14.20 14.50 2.50
CA ALA A 67 13.11 14.48 3.46
C ALA A 67 13.14 15.69 4.39
N VAL A 68 14.30 16.03 4.96
CA VAL A 68 14.44 17.19 5.86
C VAL A 68 14.10 18.48 5.12
N ASN A 69 14.67 18.70 3.93
CA ASN A 69 14.40 19.89 3.11
C ASN A 69 12.92 20.02 2.77
N THR A 70 12.28 18.92 2.36
CA THR A 70 10.86 18.91 2.00
C THR A 70 9.99 19.28 3.21
N LEU A 71 10.27 18.70 4.37
CA LEU A 71 9.48 18.92 5.59
C LEU A 71 9.69 20.30 6.19
N VAL A 72 10.93 20.79 6.22
CA VAL A 72 11.24 22.16 6.68
C VAL A 72 10.61 23.19 5.75
N LYS A 73 10.63 22.97 4.43
CA LYS A 73 9.93 23.84 3.47
C LYS A 73 8.42 23.85 3.68
N ALA A 74 7.85 22.74 4.16
CA ALA A 74 6.46 22.64 4.58
C ALA A 74 6.21 23.19 6.00
N GLN A 75 7.18 23.89 6.59
CA GLN A 75 7.15 24.50 7.92
C GLN A 75 7.00 23.51 9.08
N LEU A 76 7.41 22.25 8.89
CA LEU A 76 7.58 21.33 10.00
C LEU A 76 8.77 21.77 10.85
N ASP A 77 8.65 21.63 12.17
CA ASP A 77 9.76 21.92 13.07
C ASP A 77 10.99 21.06 12.73
N THR A 78 12.17 21.66 12.83
CA THR A 78 13.42 21.02 12.43
C THR A 78 13.66 19.70 13.16
N ALA A 79 13.32 19.60 14.44
CA ALA A 79 13.57 18.38 15.21
C ALA A 79 12.74 17.20 14.67
N SER A 80 11.47 17.44 14.33
CA SER A 80 10.60 16.44 13.68
C SER A 80 11.00 16.13 12.25
N ALA A 81 11.46 17.12 11.49
CA ALA A 81 11.98 16.92 10.14
C ALA A 81 13.24 16.03 10.16
N ILE A 82 14.22 16.34 11.01
CA ILE A 82 15.45 15.54 11.19
C ILE A 82 15.14 14.13 11.64
N ARG A 83 14.24 13.95 12.63
CA ARG A 83 13.81 12.63 13.08
C ARG A 83 13.22 11.81 11.93
N THR A 84 12.33 12.41 11.15
CA THR A 84 11.72 11.73 9.99
C THR A 84 12.73 11.43 8.89
N GLY A 85 13.65 12.36 8.61
CA GLY A 85 14.74 12.14 7.66
C GLY A 85 15.66 11.00 8.09
N ARG A 86 15.95 10.88 9.40
CA ARG A 86 16.73 9.76 9.94
C ARG A 86 16.00 8.43 9.74
N ASP A 87 14.70 8.39 10.00
CA ASP A 87 13.89 7.19 9.82
C ASP A 87 13.98 6.73 8.34
N LEU A 88 13.85 7.65 7.40
CA LEU A 88 13.92 7.38 5.95
C LEU A 88 15.34 7.02 5.46
N ALA A 89 16.38 7.58 6.08
CA ALA A 89 17.76 7.23 5.78
C ALA A 89 18.02 5.72 5.94
N GLN A 90 17.38 5.10 6.93
CA GLN A 90 17.49 3.66 7.21
C GLN A 90 16.65 2.77 6.28
N ARG A 91 15.90 3.37 5.35
CA ARG A 91 15.06 2.65 4.40
C ARG A 91 15.72 2.60 3.03
N ASN A 92 15.09 1.90 2.09
CA ASN A 92 15.52 1.90 0.69
C ASN A 92 14.99 3.15 -0.04
N ASP A 93 15.47 3.36 -1.27
CA ASP A 93 15.09 4.52 -2.09
C ASP A 93 13.59 4.55 -2.38
N GLY A 94 12.97 3.41 -2.70
CA GLY A 94 11.53 3.33 -2.93
C GLY A 94 10.68 3.80 -1.75
N ALA A 95 11.08 3.51 -0.51
CA ALA A 95 10.40 4.04 0.67
C ALA A 95 10.55 5.56 0.82
N ALA A 96 11.73 6.10 0.52
CA ALA A 96 11.93 7.55 0.55
C ALA A 96 11.16 8.26 -0.57
N GLU A 97 11.17 7.73 -1.78
CA GLU A 97 10.40 8.23 -2.92
C GLU A 97 8.90 8.20 -2.62
N THR A 98 8.39 7.07 -2.11
CA THR A 98 6.98 6.94 -1.72
C THR A 98 6.60 7.92 -0.62
N PHE A 99 7.46 8.10 0.39
CA PHE A 99 7.23 9.10 1.43
C PHE A 99 7.07 10.49 0.81
N LEU A 100 8.00 10.89 -0.05
CA LEU A 100 8.00 12.22 -0.66
C LEU A 100 6.80 12.42 -1.59
N THR A 101 6.47 11.42 -2.41
CA THR A 101 5.31 11.44 -3.31
C THR A 101 4.01 11.58 -2.52
N VAL A 102 3.77 10.69 -1.55
CA VAL A 102 2.54 10.68 -0.75
C VAL A 102 2.44 11.95 0.08
N PHE A 103 3.54 12.43 0.68
CA PHE A 103 3.55 13.67 1.45
C PHE A 103 3.18 14.86 0.59
N LYS A 104 3.83 15.03 -0.56
CA LYS A 104 3.56 16.15 -1.49
C LYS A 104 2.12 16.10 -1.99
N ALA A 105 1.63 14.96 -2.44
CA ALA A 105 0.23 14.81 -2.88
C ALA A 105 -0.78 15.01 -1.74
N SER A 106 -0.42 14.65 -0.50
CA SER A 106 -1.29 14.86 0.65
C SER A 106 -1.35 16.32 1.09
N TYR A 107 -0.23 17.04 1.02
CA TYR A 107 -0.11 18.41 1.51
C TYR A 107 -0.41 19.47 0.43
N ALA A 108 -0.25 19.15 -0.85
CA ALA A 108 -0.47 20.10 -1.93
C ALA A 108 -1.96 20.47 -2.09
N SER A 109 -2.21 21.76 -2.29
CA SER A 109 -3.55 22.35 -2.30
C SER A 109 -4.40 21.98 -3.52
N ASP A 110 -3.74 21.59 -4.61
CA ASP A 110 -4.32 21.10 -5.85
C ASP A 110 -4.66 19.60 -5.82
N VAL A 111 -4.29 18.88 -4.76
CA VAL A 111 -4.54 17.44 -4.63
C VAL A 111 -5.43 17.17 -3.40
N LEU A 112 -4.84 16.92 -2.22
CA LEU A 112 -5.60 16.60 -1.00
C LEU A 112 -5.64 17.72 0.03
N ASP A 113 -4.76 18.73 -0.06
CA ASP A 113 -4.80 19.93 0.78
C ASP A 113 -4.95 19.64 2.28
N LEU A 114 -4.26 18.60 2.77
CA LEU A 114 -4.37 18.19 4.16
C LEU A 114 -3.51 19.09 5.06
N PRO A 115 -3.91 19.23 6.34
CA PRO A 115 -3.01 19.78 7.35
C PRO A 115 -1.68 19.02 7.38
N LEU A 116 -0.58 19.76 7.63
CA LEU A 116 0.79 19.24 7.62
C LEU A 116 0.96 17.92 8.39
N ILE A 117 0.38 17.84 9.59
CA ILE A 117 0.49 16.66 10.46
C ILE A 117 -0.23 15.46 9.88
N ASP A 118 -1.39 15.67 9.25
CA ASP A 118 -2.16 14.60 8.62
C ASP A 118 -1.44 14.09 7.37
N ALA A 119 -0.93 14.99 6.53
CA ALA A 119 -0.13 14.64 5.35
C ALA A 119 1.11 13.83 5.74
N LEU A 120 1.81 14.25 6.79
CA LEU A 120 2.97 13.53 7.34
C LEU A 120 2.57 12.13 7.84
N ALA A 121 1.44 12.01 8.54
CA ALA A 121 0.96 10.72 9.04
C ALA A 121 0.65 9.74 7.89
N LYS A 122 0.00 10.21 6.82
CA LYS A 122 -0.29 9.37 5.63
C LYS A 122 0.98 8.94 4.92
N ALA A 123 1.92 9.86 4.72
CA ALA A 123 3.20 9.55 4.11
C ALA A 123 3.97 8.48 4.90
N LYS A 124 4.07 8.62 6.23
CA LYS A 124 4.72 7.62 7.09
C LYS A 124 4.00 6.27 7.04
N GLN A 125 2.67 6.26 7.03
CA GLN A 125 1.90 5.03 6.96
C GLN A 125 2.20 4.24 5.68
N LEU A 126 2.36 4.91 4.55
CA LEU A 126 2.59 4.25 3.25
C LEU A 126 4.06 3.99 2.92
N SER A 127 5.03 4.52 3.68
CA SER A 127 6.46 4.31 3.40
C SER A 127 7.25 3.61 4.52
N LEU A 128 6.93 3.91 5.78
CA LEU A 128 7.68 3.41 6.93
C LEU A 128 7.03 2.19 7.58
N ASN A 129 5.69 2.07 7.49
CA ASN A 129 4.94 1.00 8.14
C ASN A 129 4.73 -0.25 7.26
N LEU A 130 5.44 -0.34 6.13
CA LEU A 130 5.43 -1.48 5.21
C LEU A 130 6.81 -2.12 5.17
N ASN A 131 6.90 -3.45 5.08
CA ASN A 131 8.20 -4.14 5.00
C ASN A 131 8.92 -3.87 3.68
N SER A 132 8.16 -3.87 2.59
CA SER A 132 8.59 -3.47 1.25
C SER A 132 7.55 -2.57 0.60
N ILE A 133 7.99 -1.76 -0.35
CA ILE A 133 7.15 -0.83 -1.11
C ILE A 133 6.84 -1.46 -2.47
N PRO A 134 5.58 -1.78 -2.76
CA PRO A 134 5.19 -2.23 -4.09
C PRO A 134 5.41 -1.12 -5.14
N PRO A 135 5.86 -1.47 -6.36
CA PRO A 135 6.14 -0.47 -7.39
C PRO A 135 4.90 0.31 -7.86
N TRP A 136 3.70 -0.24 -7.69
CA TRP A 136 2.44 0.39 -8.07
C TRP A 136 1.89 1.37 -7.01
N LEU A 137 2.44 1.38 -5.79
CA LEU A 137 1.83 2.07 -4.64
C LEU A 137 1.65 3.58 -4.89
N GLU A 138 2.66 4.23 -5.44
CA GLU A 138 2.65 5.67 -5.68
C GLU A 138 1.66 6.09 -6.77
N GLU A 139 1.58 5.30 -7.84
CA GLU A 139 0.66 5.53 -8.94
C GLU A 139 -0.78 5.36 -8.48
N ASP A 140 -1.07 4.27 -7.79
CA ASP A 140 -2.38 3.98 -7.22
C ASP A 140 -2.83 5.05 -6.24
N PHE A 141 -1.94 5.52 -5.36
CA PHE A 141 -2.28 6.58 -4.41
C PHE A 141 -2.72 7.85 -5.13
N ARG A 142 -1.98 8.27 -6.18
CA ARG A 142 -2.31 9.48 -6.95
C ARG A 142 -3.60 9.31 -7.75
N ASP A 143 -3.75 8.19 -8.45
CA ASP A 143 -4.91 7.90 -9.28
C ASP A 143 -6.20 7.86 -8.45
N LEU A 144 -6.16 7.14 -7.33
CA LEU A 144 -7.29 7.08 -6.41
C LEU A 144 -7.57 8.42 -5.75
N ALA A 145 -6.56 9.19 -5.35
CA ALA A 145 -6.75 10.52 -4.78
C ALA A 145 -7.41 11.46 -5.79
N PHE A 146 -6.92 11.49 -7.03
CA PHE A 146 -7.51 12.27 -8.13
C PHE A 146 -8.96 11.88 -8.36
N THR A 147 -9.25 10.59 -8.55
CA THR A 147 -10.61 10.10 -8.79
C THR A 147 -11.55 10.47 -7.66
N CYS A 148 -11.08 10.35 -6.43
CA CYS A 148 -11.87 10.61 -5.25
C CYS A 148 -12.17 12.11 -5.04
N VAL A 149 -11.25 13.02 -5.40
CA VAL A 149 -11.47 14.47 -5.34
C VAL A 149 -12.24 14.98 -6.56
N GLU A 150 -11.82 14.63 -7.77
CA GLU A 150 -12.31 15.25 -9.01
C GLU A 150 -13.56 14.56 -9.56
N VAL A 151 -13.62 13.22 -9.49
CA VAL A 151 -14.74 12.44 -10.06
C VAL A 151 -15.84 12.22 -9.03
N LEU A 152 -15.45 11.82 -7.82
CA LEU A 152 -16.37 11.51 -6.73
C LEU A 152 -16.73 12.73 -5.87
N GLN A 153 -15.95 13.81 -5.97
CA GLN A 153 -16.17 15.05 -5.22
C GLN A 153 -16.27 14.82 -3.71
N LEU A 154 -15.48 13.87 -3.19
CA LEU A 154 -15.44 13.61 -1.77
C LEU A 154 -14.67 14.73 -1.06
N PRO A 155 -15.05 15.09 0.19
CA PRO A 155 -14.24 15.96 1.01
C PRO A 155 -12.82 15.43 1.13
N ARG A 156 -11.81 16.26 0.81
CA ARG A 156 -10.41 15.83 0.71
C ARG A 156 -9.88 15.05 1.93
N PRO A 157 -10.22 15.39 3.19
CA PRO A 157 -9.82 14.57 4.35
C PRO A 157 -10.41 13.17 4.35
N LYS A 158 -11.69 13.02 3.94
CA LYS A 158 -12.32 11.70 3.78
C LYS A 158 -11.64 10.93 2.65
N CYS A 159 -11.31 11.64 1.58
CA CYS A 159 -10.63 11.09 0.44
C CYS A 159 -9.25 10.52 0.79
N ALA A 160 -8.42 11.31 1.47
CA ALA A 160 -7.11 10.88 1.93
C ALA A 160 -7.19 9.63 2.82
N ASN A 161 -8.13 9.60 3.77
CA ASN A 161 -8.34 8.45 4.64
C ASN A 161 -8.71 7.19 3.85
N PHE A 162 -9.65 7.32 2.92
CA PHE A 162 -10.12 6.23 2.08
C PHE A 162 -8.99 5.65 1.22
N VAL A 163 -8.29 6.51 0.47
CA VAL A 163 -7.22 6.10 -0.43
C VAL A 163 -6.05 5.49 0.33
N THR A 164 -5.59 6.13 1.42
CA THR A 164 -4.51 5.56 2.24
C THR A 164 -4.88 4.19 2.79
N LYS A 165 -6.13 4.00 3.24
CA LYS A 165 -6.58 2.73 3.81
C LYS A 165 -6.56 1.62 2.77
N LEU A 166 -7.08 1.86 1.56
CA LEU A 166 -7.09 0.88 0.47
C LEU A 166 -5.68 0.51 0.01
N VAL A 167 -4.86 1.53 -0.30
CA VAL A 167 -3.49 1.33 -0.78
C VAL A 167 -2.64 0.60 0.27
N TYR A 168 -2.77 0.97 1.55
CA TYR A 168 -2.07 0.31 2.64
C TYR A 168 -2.48 -1.16 2.79
N ALA A 169 -3.79 -1.45 2.73
CA ALA A 169 -4.30 -2.82 2.84
C ALA A 169 -3.77 -3.71 1.70
N ALA A 170 -3.85 -3.23 0.45
CA ALA A 170 -3.32 -3.95 -0.71
C ALA A 170 -1.81 -4.19 -0.60
N ALA A 171 -1.04 -3.18 -0.19
CA ALA A 171 0.42 -3.30 -0.05
C ALA A 171 0.82 -4.29 1.06
N ARG A 172 0.06 -4.30 2.16
CA ARG A 172 0.24 -5.29 3.22
C ARG A 172 -0.03 -6.71 2.74
N LEU A 173 -1.08 -6.93 1.97
CA LEU A 173 -1.41 -8.26 1.46
C LEU A 173 -0.29 -8.82 0.58
N GLN A 174 0.27 -8.01 -0.32
CA GLN A 174 1.42 -8.39 -1.14
C GLN A 174 2.64 -8.75 -0.26
N ASN A 175 2.94 -7.93 0.74
CA ASN A 175 4.07 -8.18 1.65
C ASN A 175 3.88 -9.44 2.51
N ASP A 176 2.66 -9.70 2.98
CA ASP A 176 2.36 -10.81 3.91
C ASP A 176 2.22 -12.15 3.17
N GLN A 177 1.74 -12.15 1.92
CA GLN A 177 1.38 -13.38 1.21
C GLN A 177 2.39 -13.78 0.12
N GLY A 178 3.35 -12.92 -0.19
CA GLY A 178 4.22 -13.09 -1.36
C GLY A 178 3.42 -13.10 -2.67
N ASP A 179 2.16 -12.68 -2.61
CA ASP A 179 1.25 -12.67 -3.74
C ASP A 179 1.73 -11.55 -4.65
N HIS A 180 2.16 -11.92 -5.86
CA HIS A 180 2.51 -10.94 -6.86
C HIS A 180 1.20 -10.34 -7.36
N LEU A 181 0.74 -9.30 -6.66
CA LEU A 181 -0.21 -8.37 -7.21
C LEU A 181 0.47 -7.74 -8.43
N ASP A 182 0.24 -8.34 -9.60
CA ASP A 182 0.73 -7.82 -10.88
C ASP A 182 0.18 -6.41 -11.15
N LYS A 183 -0.89 -6.03 -10.44
CA LYS A 183 -1.60 -4.77 -10.57
C LYS A 183 -2.01 -4.27 -9.19
N GLY A 184 -1.91 -2.96 -8.98
CA GLY A 184 -2.37 -2.30 -7.78
C GLY A 184 -3.89 -2.36 -7.60
N VAL A 185 -4.37 -1.81 -6.48
CA VAL A 185 -5.79 -1.70 -6.10
C VAL A 185 -6.57 -0.69 -6.94
N ALA A 186 -5.92 0.31 -7.56
CA ALA A 186 -6.60 1.38 -8.29
C ALA A 186 -7.41 0.87 -9.49
N LYS A 187 -6.83 -0.09 -10.24
CA LYS A 187 -7.54 -0.72 -11.36
C LYS A 187 -8.82 -1.41 -10.90
N ALA A 188 -8.73 -2.24 -9.87
CA ALA A 188 -9.87 -2.95 -9.30
C ALA A 188 -10.91 -1.94 -8.78
N PHE A 189 -10.47 -0.85 -8.14
CA PHE A 189 -11.37 0.22 -7.73
C PHE A 189 -12.19 0.80 -8.88
N HIS A 190 -11.56 1.17 -9.99
CA HIS A 190 -12.30 1.74 -11.14
C HIS A 190 -13.26 0.73 -11.77
N GLU A 191 -12.80 -0.50 -11.99
CA GLU A 191 -13.64 -1.58 -12.54
C GLU A 191 -14.84 -1.87 -11.64
N GLY A 192 -14.63 -1.88 -10.33
CA GLY A 192 -15.68 -2.15 -9.35
C GLY A 192 -16.67 -1.00 -9.21
N LEU A 193 -16.19 0.23 -9.20
CA LEU A 193 -17.05 1.42 -9.14
C LEU A 193 -17.94 1.52 -10.39
N ASP A 194 -17.36 1.30 -11.58
CA ASP A 194 -18.11 1.26 -12.83
C ASP A 194 -19.17 0.14 -12.78
N PHE A 195 -18.76 -1.10 -12.47
CA PHE A 195 -19.68 -2.22 -12.37
C PHE A 195 -20.83 -1.97 -11.39
N LEU A 196 -20.55 -1.50 -10.18
CA LEU A 196 -21.55 -1.27 -9.14
C LEU A 196 -22.57 -0.17 -9.52
N THR A 197 -22.17 0.79 -10.35
CA THR A 197 -23.02 1.91 -10.77
C THR A 197 -23.69 1.69 -12.14
N GLN A 198 -23.26 0.71 -12.92
CA GLN A 198 -23.83 0.36 -14.22
C GLN A 198 -25.29 -0.08 -14.13
N LYS A 199 -26.08 0.32 -15.14
CA LYS A 199 -27.54 0.10 -15.20
C LYS A 199 -27.92 -1.33 -15.59
N ASP A 200 -27.23 -1.88 -16.59
CA ASP A 200 -27.66 -3.09 -17.30
C ASP A 200 -26.93 -4.35 -16.81
N ALA A 201 -25.60 -4.27 -16.62
CA ALA A 201 -24.78 -5.39 -16.14
C ALA A 201 -24.58 -5.41 -14.61
N GLY A 202 -24.89 -4.30 -13.93
CA GLY A 202 -24.59 -4.10 -12.52
C GLY A 202 -25.83 -3.90 -11.62
N PRO A 203 -25.62 -3.70 -10.31
CA PRO A 203 -26.69 -3.45 -9.34
C PRO A 203 -27.30 -2.05 -9.46
N LYS A 204 -26.67 -1.11 -10.18
CA LYS A 204 -27.14 0.26 -10.38
C LYS A 204 -27.29 1.03 -9.06
N LEU A 205 -26.27 0.92 -8.21
CA LEU A 205 -26.23 1.59 -6.92
C LEU A 205 -25.94 3.08 -7.10
N ALA A 206 -26.37 3.88 -6.13
CA ALA A 206 -25.87 5.23 -6.01
C ALA A 206 -24.37 5.20 -5.70
N ARG A 207 -23.61 6.21 -6.14
CA ARG A 207 -22.15 6.24 -6.01
C ARG A 207 -21.68 6.05 -4.56
N PHE A 208 -22.36 6.67 -3.58
CA PHE A 208 -21.99 6.52 -2.17
C PHE A 208 -22.15 5.09 -1.66
N ASP A 209 -23.25 4.41 -2.02
CA ASP A 209 -23.48 3.01 -1.63
C ASP A 209 -22.46 2.09 -2.31
N ALA A 210 -22.18 2.34 -3.60
CA ALA A 210 -21.17 1.62 -4.36
C ALA A 210 -19.78 1.73 -3.70
N LEU A 211 -19.40 2.93 -3.24
CA LEU A 211 -18.12 3.14 -2.56
C LEU A 211 -18.01 2.36 -1.25
N GLY A 212 -19.08 2.30 -0.45
CA GLY A 212 -19.08 1.51 0.79
C GLY A 212 -18.84 0.03 0.52
N ILE A 213 -19.56 -0.54 -0.46
CA ILE A 213 -19.39 -1.94 -0.85
C ILE A 213 -18.01 -2.20 -1.43
N LEU A 214 -17.52 -1.31 -2.29
CA LEU A 214 -16.22 -1.42 -2.91
C LEU A 214 -15.09 -1.35 -1.87
N GLU A 215 -15.23 -0.49 -0.86
CA GLU A 215 -14.30 -0.45 0.28
C GLU A 215 -14.25 -1.81 1.00
N GLU A 216 -15.41 -2.38 1.35
CA GLU A 216 -15.47 -3.68 2.02
C GLU A 216 -14.79 -4.78 1.22
N ILE A 217 -14.99 -4.81 -0.10
CA ILE A 217 -14.42 -5.83 -1.00
C ILE A 217 -12.91 -5.63 -1.15
N LEU A 218 -12.45 -4.42 -1.45
CA LEU A 218 -11.04 -4.18 -1.76
C LEU A 218 -10.14 -4.18 -0.51
N LEU A 219 -10.69 -3.93 0.67
CA LEU A 219 -9.98 -4.14 1.93
C LEU A 219 -9.69 -5.61 2.21
N VAL A 220 -10.48 -6.52 1.64
CA VAL A 220 -10.16 -7.96 1.68
C VAL A 220 -9.04 -8.23 0.68
N SER A 221 -9.25 -7.97 -0.60
CA SER A 221 -8.23 -8.13 -1.63
C SER A 221 -8.68 -7.48 -2.95
N PRO A 222 -7.78 -6.92 -3.77
CA PRO A 222 -8.12 -6.51 -5.13
C PRO A 222 -8.75 -7.64 -5.96
N TYR A 223 -8.38 -8.90 -5.73
CA TYR A 223 -8.96 -10.06 -6.42
C TYR A 223 -10.39 -10.41 -5.98
N ALA A 224 -10.80 -9.99 -4.78
CA ALA A 224 -12.14 -10.25 -4.27
C ALA A 224 -13.23 -9.59 -5.13
N LEU A 225 -12.86 -8.57 -5.92
CA LEU A 225 -13.79 -7.93 -6.84
C LEU A 225 -14.22 -8.86 -7.99
N ALA A 226 -13.28 -9.59 -8.60
CA ALA A 226 -13.62 -10.48 -9.72
C ALA A 226 -14.61 -11.56 -9.26
N GLU A 227 -14.33 -12.16 -8.10
CA GLU A 227 -15.21 -13.13 -7.45
C GLU A 227 -16.57 -12.51 -7.11
N PHE A 228 -16.59 -11.29 -6.56
CA PHE A 228 -17.85 -10.57 -6.30
C PHE A 228 -18.69 -10.39 -7.58
N VAL A 229 -18.06 -9.97 -8.68
CA VAL A 229 -18.74 -9.75 -9.96
C VAL A 229 -19.35 -11.06 -10.49
N ASP A 230 -18.60 -12.15 -10.46
CA ASP A 230 -19.06 -13.45 -10.94
C ASP A 230 -20.20 -14.00 -10.08
N LEU A 231 -20.08 -13.89 -8.76
CA LEU A 231 -21.14 -14.29 -7.81
C LEU A 231 -22.41 -13.46 -7.96
N TYR A 232 -22.28 -12.14 -8.17
CA TYR A 232 -23.43 -11.28 -8.42
C TYR A 232 -24.13 -11.70 -9.72
N ARG A 233 -23.37 -11.91 -10.81
CA ARG A 233 -23.92 -12.32 -12.10
C ARG A 233 -24.65 -13.66 -12.00
N PHE A 234 -24.06 -14.63 -11.30
CA PHE A 234 -24.70 -15.90 -10.99
C PHE A 234 -26.02 -15.71 -10.22
N ALA A 235 -26.01 -14.86 -9.19
CA ALA A 235 -27.18 -14.62 -8.34
C ALA A 235 -28.31 -13.84 -9.01
N VAL A 236 -28.06 -13.13 -10.11
CA VAL A 236 -29.13 -12.45 -10.88
C VAL A 236 -29.54 -13.22 -12.13
N ASP A 237 -28.82 -14.29 -12.49
CA ASP A 237 -29.21 -15.13 -13.62
C ASP A 237 -30.53 -15.85 -13.31
N LYS A 238 -31.46 -15.79 -14.26
CA LYS A 238 -32.80 -16.34 -14.16
C LYS A 238 -32.82 -17.87 -14.13
N LYS A 239 -31.72 -18.52 -14.53
CA LYS A 239 -31.66 -19.98 -14.68
C LYS A 239 -31.32 -20.71 -13.38
N ASP A 240 -30.48 -20.14 -12.53
CA ASP A 240 -29.91 -20.85 -11.40
C ASP A 240 -30.57 -20.46 -10.07
N ARG A 241 -30.56 -19.16 -9.74
CA ARG A 241 -31.15 -18.63 -8.50
C ARG A 241 -31.40 -17.13 -8.61
N PRO A 242 -32.51 -16.67 -9.23
CA PRO A 242 -32.76 -15.25 -9.43
C PRO A 242 -33.06 -14.55 -8.10
N LEU A 243 -32.06 -13.93 -7.51
CA LEU A 243 -32.21 -13.04 -6.37
C LEU A 243 -32.56 -11.62 -6.85
N PRO A 244 -33.35 -10.86 -6.07
CA PRO A 244 -33.41 -9.41 -6.21
C PRO A 244 -32.00 -8.81 -6.18
N ARG A 245 -31.77 -7.72 -6.92
CA ARG A 245 -30.43 -7.11 -7.06
C ARG A 245 -29.76 -6.78 -5.72
N GLY A 246 -30.53 -6.31 -4.73
CA GLY A 246 -30.01 -6.02 -3.39
C GLY A 246 -29.52 -7.30 -2.67
N ASP A 247 -30.31 -8.36 -2.72
CA ASP A 247 -29.94 -9.65 -2.12
C ASP A 247 -28.76 -10.31 -2.84
N ALA A 248 -28.66 -10.14 -4.17
CA ALA A 248 -27.52 -10.58 -4.96
C ALA A 248 -26.22 -9.86 -4.56
N VAL A 249 -26.28 -8.56 -4.23
CA VAL A 249 -25.13 -7.80 -3.71
C VAL A 249 -24.68 -8.35 -2.36
N GLU A 250 -25.60 -8.55 -1.41
CA GLU A 250 -25.25 -9.08 -0.08
C GLU A 250 -24.71 -10.51 -0.16
N PHE A 251 -25.31 -11.35 -1.01
CA PHE A 251 -24.81 -12.70 -1.30
C PHE A 251 -23.38 -12.68 -1.84
N ALA A 252 -23.12 -11.90 -2.90
CA ALA A 252 -21.80 -11.80 -3.52
C ALA A 252 -20.76 -11.25 -2.54
N LYS A 253 -21.13 -10.25 -1.74
CA LYS A 253 -20.28 -9.65 -0.70
C LYS A 253 -19.94 -10.65 0.41
N GLY A 254 -20.88 -11.50 0.81
CA GLY A 254 -20.66 -12.52 1.84
C GLY A 254 -19.60 -13.54 1.42
N ILE A 255 -19.67 -14.03 0.19
CA ILE A 255 -18.75 -15.08 -0.30
C ILE A 255 -17.40 -14.50 -0.72
N SER A 256 -17.35 -13.32 -1.37
CA SER A 256 -16.07 -12.73 -1.82
C SER A 256 -15.11 -12.41 -0.67
N LYS A 257 -15.63 -12.21 0.55
CA LYS A 257 -14.81 -12.04 1.77
C LYS A 257 -13.96 -13.27 2.13
N LEU A 258 -14.29 -14.45 1.59
CA LEU A 258 -13.58 -15.70 1.87
C LEU A 258 -12.30 -15.88 1.05
N VAL A 259 -12.07 -15.06 0.01
CA VAL A 259 -10.93 -15.19 -0.93
C VAL A 259 -9.57 -15.22 -0.23
N VAL A 260 -9.38 -14.38 0.79
CA VAL A 260 -8.10 -14.28 1.52
C VAL A 260 -7.88 -15.42 2.51
N GLN A 261 -8.94 -16.03 3.04
CA GLN A 261 -8.81 -17.09 4.03
C GLN A 261 -8.11 -18.32 3.43
N ARG A 262 -8.37 -18.64 2.16
CA ARG A 262 -7.78 -19.80 1.48
C ARG A 262 -6.29 -19.62 1.15
N SER A 263 -5.83 -18.41 0.88
CA SER A 263 -4.40 -18.12 0.61
C SER A 263 -3.52 -18.35 1.84
N LYS A 264 -4.02 -17.99 3.02
CA LYS A 264 -3.32 -18.24 4.30
C LYS A 264 -3.20 -19.74 4.62
N VAL A 265 -4.21 -20.54 4.28
CA VAL A 265 -4.21 -21.99 4.54
C VAL A 265 -3.23 -22.72 3.61
N ARG A 266 -3.11 -22.33 2.33
CA ARG A 266 -2.15 -22.96 1.40
C ARG A 266 -0.68 -22.70 1.75
N ASN A 267 -0.39 -21.57 2.39
CA ASN A 267 0.97 -21.18 2.79
C ASN A 267 1.32 -21.62 4.22
N ALA A 268 0.39 -22.23 4.95
CA ALA A 268 0.70 -22.87 6.22
C ALA A 268 1.50 -24.15 5.96
N LYS A 269 2.63 -24.33 6.66
CA LYS A 269 3.47 -25.53 6.57
C LYS A 269 2.60 -26.80 6.68
N PRO A 270 2.87 -27.87 5.90
CA PRO A 270 2.19 -29.13 6.07
C PRO A 270 2.39 -29.61 7.51
N GLY A 271 1.34 -29.58 8.34
CA GLY A 271 1.39 -29.95 9.76
C GLY A 271 0.75 -28.97 10.75
N SER A 272 0.27 -27.79 10.34
CA SER A 272 -0.61 -26.99 11.20
C SER A 272 -2.02 -27.56 11.20
N GLU A 273 -2.61 -27.75 12.39
CA GLU A 273 -3.99 -28.22 12.55
C GLU A 273 -4.97 -27.42 11.67
N PRO A 274 -5.95 -28.07 11.02
CA PRO A 274 -6.92 -27.39 10.19
C PRO A 274 -7.72 -26.38 11.01
N VAL A 275 -7.73 -25.13 10.55
CA VAL A 275 -8.64 -24.10 11.08
C VAL A 275 -10.06 -24.49 10.73
N GLU A 276 -10.92 -24.60 11.75
CA GLU A 276 -12.34 -24.94 11.63
C GLU A 276 -13.02 -24.02 10.58
N GLU A 277 -13.62 -24.64 9.58
CA GLU A 277 -14.21 -23.96 8.42
C GLU A 277 -15.40 -23.10 8.88
N PRO A 278 -15.51 -21.82 8.49
CA PRO A 278 -16.66 -21.00 8.85
C PRO A 278 -17.94 -21.60 8.25
N GLN A 279 -18.87 -22.04 9.11
CA GLN A 279 -20.19 -22.50 8.68
C GLN A 279 -20.93 -21.33 8.00
N LEU A 280 -21.32 -21.54 6.74
CA LEU A 280 -22.20 -20.62 6.00
C LEU A 280 -23.50 -20.41 6.80
N PRO A 281 -24.04 -19.17 6.85
CA PRO A 281 -25.33 -18.94 7.50
C PRO A 281 -26.42 -19.74 6.77
N GLU A 282 -27.08 -20.63 7.50
CA GLU A 282 -28.27 -21.32 7.01
C GLU A 282 -29.34 -20.29 6.66
N ALA A 283 -29.81 -20.33 5.42
CA ALA A 283 -30.94 -19.53 4.99
C ALA A 283 -32.17 -19.96 5.79
N SER A 284 -32.62 -19.12 6.73
CA SER A 284 -33.84 -19.37 7.48
C SER A 284 -35.01 -19.43 6.51
N GLU A 285 -35.62 -20.61 6.37
CA GLU A 285 -36.90 -20.79 5.71
C GLU A 285 -37.94 -19.86 6.37
N ALA A 286 -38.38 -18.84 5.64
CA ALA A 286 -39.63 -18.15 5.93
C ALA A 286 -40.77 -19.16 5.72
N ARG A 287 -41.27 -19.75 6.81
CA ARG A 287 -42.55 -20.45 6.81
C ARG A 287 -43.68 -19.47 7.07
N GLN A 288 -44.73 -19.70 6.28
CA GLN A 288 -46.04 -19.06 6.16
C GLN A 288 -46.69 -18.66 7.49
#